data_AF-A0A7Z8R300-F1
#
_entry.id   AF-A0A7Z8R300-F1
#
_cell.length_a   1.000
_cell.length_b   1.000
_cell.length_c   1.000
_cell.angle_alpha   90.00
_cell.angle_beta   90.00
_cell.angle_gamma   90.00
#
_symmetry.space_group_name_H-M   'P 1'
#
loop_
_entity.id
_entity.type
_entity.pdbx_description
1 polymer ?
#
loop_
_entity_poly.entity_id
_entity_poly.type
_entity_poly.pdbx_seq_one_letter_code
_entity_poly.pdbx_strand_id
1 'polypeptide(L)' 'MYYDIFNGDADGICALIQLRLAQPLEATLITGIKRDIQLLKKINVQAGDQLTVLDISMQKNIEQLKSSLMASAP' A
#
# COMPACT_ATOMS: atom_id res chain seq x y z
N MET A 1 -10.76 3.78 -5.79
CA MET A 1 -10.69 2.47 -5.09
C MET A 1 -9.79 2.58 -3.88
N TYR A 2 -9.89 1.64 -2.93
CA TYR A 2 -9.03 1.59 -1.75
C TYR A 2 -8.07 0.40 -1.86
N TYR A 3 -6.79 0.64 -1.58
CA TYR A 3 -5.75 -0.39 -1.57
C TYR A 3 -5.03 -0.42 -0.23
N ASP A 4 -4.82 -1.62 0.30
CA ASP A 4 -4.03 -1.89 1.50
C ASP A 4 -2.75 -2.62 1.10
N ILE A 5 -1.61 -1.94 1.24
CA ILE A 5 -0.34 -2.34 0.66
C ILE A 5 0.64 -2.57 1.80
N PHE A 6 1.01 -3.81 2.04
CA PHE A 6 1.81 -4.17 3.22
C PHE A 6 2.65 -5.43 3.00
N ASN A 7 3.76 -5.52 3.72
CA ASN A 7 4.57 -6.73 3.76
C ASN A 7 3.81 -7.86 4.48
N GLY A 8 3.83 -9.07 3.93
CA GLY A 8 3.05 -10.21 4.45
C GLY A 8 3.66 -10.88 5.69
N ASP A 9 4.54 -10.20 6.43
CA ASP A 9 5.03 -10.68 7.71
C ASP A 9 4.16 -10.16 8.88
N ALA A 10 4.55 -10.52 10.10
CA ALA A 10 3.74 -10.25 11.28
C ALA A 10 3.54 -8.74 11.51
N ASP A 11 4.55 -7.92 11.22
CA ASP A 11 4.50 -6.48 11.47
C ASP A 11 3.53 -5.81 10.50
N GLY A 12 3.62 -6.11 9.20
CA GLY A 12 2.69 -5.60 8.20
C GLY A 12 1.24 -6.06 8.42
N ILE A 13 1.02 -7.33 8.77
CA ILE A 13 -0.33 -7.85 9.08
C ILE A 13 -0.90 -7.18 10.34
N CYS A 14 -0.09 -7.04 11.40
CA CYS A 14 -0.54 -6.43 12.66
C CYS A 14 -0.92 -4.96 12.45
N ALA A 15 -0.10 -4.20 11.72
CA ALA A 15 -0.38 -2.81 11.40
C ALA A 15 -1.72 -2.65 10.65
N LEU A 16 -1.99 -3.52 9.66
CA LEU A 16 -3.24 -3.48 8.91
C LEU A 16 -4.44 -3.81 9.80
N ILE A 17 -4.36 -4.87 10.62
CA ILE A 17 -5.45 -5.27 11.51
C ILE A 17 -5.76 -4.14 12.50
N GLN A 18 -4.74 -3.55 13.13
CA GLN A 18 -4.94 -2.43 14.04
C GLN A 18 -5.61 -1.23 13.36
N LEU A 19 -5.19 -0.90 12.14
CA LEU A 19 -5.78 0.17 11.36
C LEU A 19 -7.25 -0.13 11.00
N ARG A 20 -7.57 -1.35 10.53
CA ARG A 20 -8.92 -1.70 10.09
C ARG A 20 -9.90 -1.94 11.25
N LEU A 21 -9.41 -2.29 12.43
CA LEU A 21 -10.21 -2.29 13.65
C LEU A 21 -10.59 -0.87 14.09
N ALA A 22 -9.67 0.09 13.98
CA ALA A 22 -9.92 1.49 14.34
C ALA A 22 -10.70 2.26 13.25
N GLN A 23 -10.43 1.95 11.99
CA GLN A 23 -10.99 2.58 10.80
C GLN A 23 -11.44 1.50 9.80
N PRO A 24 -12.63 0.92 10.02
CA PRO A 24 -13.18 -0.09 9.14
C PRO A 24 -13.28 0.41 7.70
N LEU A 25 -12.75 -0.35 6.76
CA LEU A 25 -12.74 -0.03 5.34
C LEU A 25 -12.59 -1.31 4.54
N GLU A 26 -13.34 -1.42 3.45
CA GLU A 26 -13.13 -2.46 2.46
C GLU A 26 -12.10 -1.99 1.43
N ALA A 27 -11.01 -2.72 1.31
CA ALA A 27 -9.89 -2.38 0.44
C ALA A 27 -9.29 -3.63 -0.19
N THR A 28 -8.73 -3.47 -1.39
CA THR A 28 -8.00 -4.53 -2.09
C THR A 28 -6.64 -4.72 -1.42
N LEU A 29 -6.36 -5.94 -0.96
CA LEU A 29 -5.09 -6.28 -0.34
C LEU A 29 -4.00 -6.50 -1.40
N ILE A 30 -2.90 -5.76 -1.28
CA ILE A 30 -1.70 -5.91 -2.10
C ILE A 30 -0.54 -6.27 -1.16
N THR A 31 -0.22 -7.56 -1.12
CA THR A 31 0.80 -8.08 -0.21
C THR A 31 1.81 -8.97 -0.96
N GLY A 32 2.90 -9.31 -0.28
CA GLY A 32 3.94 -10.19 -0.78
C GLY A 32 4.73 -10.80 0.37
N ILE A 33 5.51 -11.85 0.05
CA ILE A 33 6.41 -12.46 1.03
C ILE A 33 7.51 -11.47 1.43
N LYS A 34 8.13 -11.66 2.60
CA LYS A 34 9.13 -10.73 3.23
C LYS A 34 10.21 -10.12 2.31
N ARG A 35 10.54 -10.75 1.19
CA ARG A 35 11.56 -10.26 0.23
C ARG A 35 10.98 -9.45 -0.93
N ASP A 36 9.67 -9.49 -1.13
CA ASP A 36 8.95 -8.75 -2.16
C ASP A 36 8.47 -7.41 -1.60
N ILE A 37 9.33 -6.41 -1.73
CA ILE A 37 9.15 -5.08 -1.14
C ILE A 37 8.76 -4.02 -2.15
N GLN A 38 8.68 -4.33 -3.45
CA GLN A 38 8.29 -3.38 -4.51
C GLN A 38 6.80 -3.50 -4.85
N LEU A 39 5.95 -3.61 -3.81
CA LEU A 39 4.53 -3.94 -3.96
C LEU A 39 3.74 -2.87 -4.71
N LEU A 40 4.15 -1.61 -4.64
CA LEU A 40 3.49 -0.51 -5.37
C LEU A 40 3.52 -0.72 -6.89
N LYS A 41 4.50 -1.46 -7.44
CA LYS A 41 4.58 -1.74 -8.89
C LYS A 41 3.46 -2.64 -9.38
N LYS A 42 2.79 -3.36 -8.48
CA LYS A 42 1.70 -4.28 -8.82
C LYS A 42 0.36 -3.56 -9.04
N ILE A 43 0.33 -2.24 -8.85
CA ILE A 43 -0.89 -1.45 -8.84
C ILE A 43 -0.82 -0.41 -9.94
N ASN A 44 -1.86 -0.33 -10.75
CA ASN A 44 -2.07 0.76 -11.68
C ASN A 44 -2.97 1.80 -11.01
N VAL A 45 -2.37 2.82 -10.39
CA VAL A 45 -3.09 3.83 -9.61
C VAL A 45 -3.76 4.83 -10.53
N GLN A 46 -5.05 5.09 -10.28
CA GLN A 46 -5.83 6.11 -10.97
C GLN A 46 -6.11 7.32 -10.07
N ALA A 47 -6.45 8.45 -10.68
CA ALA A 47 -6.91 9.63 -9.96
C ALA A 47 -8.13 9.28 -9.09
N GLY A 48 -8.10 9.65 -7.82
CA GLY A 48 -9.15 9.33 -6.84
C GLY A 48 -9.00 7.98 -6.13
N ASP A 49 -7.99 7.18 -6.46
CA ASP A 49 -7.62 6.02 -5.65
C ASP A 49 -6.97 6.45 -4.33
N GLN A 50 -7.22 5.69 -3.27
CA GLN A 50 -6.60 5.86 -1.96
C GLN A 50 -5.73 4.65 -1.63
N LEU A 51 -4.47 4.92 -1.32
CA LEU A 51 -3.47 3.91 -1.02
C LEU A 51 -3.05 4.01 0.44
N THR A 52 -3.25 2.92 1.18
CA THR A 52 -2.70 2.73 2.51
C THR A 52 -1.43 1.90 2.37
N VAL A 53 -0.28 2.45 2.77
CA VAL A 53 1.02 1.79 2.64
C VAL A 53 1.63 1.58 4.02
N LEU A 54 1.85 0.31 4.40
CA LEU A 54 2.30 -0.09 5.73
C LEU A 54 3.53 -1.01 5.62
N ASP A 55 4.48 -0.84 6.53
CA ASP A 55 5.63 -1.73 6.72
C ASP A 55 6.38 -2.17 5.44
N ILE A 56 6.54 -1.25 4.48
CA ILE A 56 7.40 -1.44 3.32
C ILE A 56 8.38 -0.29 3.17
N SER A 57 9.56 -0.58 2.63
CA SER A 57 10.60 0.42 2.44
C SER A 57 10.18 1.48 1.42
N MET A 58 10.02 2.72 1.87
CA MET A 58 9.77 3.86 0.98
C MET A 58 10.90 4.03 -0.04
N GLN A 59 12.17 3.90 0.38
CA GLN A 59 13.33 4.04 -0.51
C GLN A 59 13.26 3.09 -1.71
N LYS A 60 12.78 1.86 -1.50
CA LYS A 60 12.65 0.86 -2.58
C LYS A 60 11.42 1.07 -3.47
N ASN A 61 10.48 1.91 -3.04
CA ASN A 61 9.25 2.24 -3.76
C ASN A 61 9.17 3.71 -4.22
N ILE A 62 10.24 4.50 -4.05
CA ILE A 62 10.19 5.97 -4.20
C ILE A 62 9.73 6.41 -5.59
N GLU A 63 10.17 5.70 -6.64
CA GLU A 63 9.77 6.01 -8.02
C GLU A 63 8.28 5.77 -8.22
N GLN A 64 7.77 4.62 -7.77
CA GLN A 64 6.36 4.28 -7.90
C GLN A 64 5.46 5.16 -7.01
N LEU A 65 5.96 5.54 -5.83
CA LEU A 65 5.30 6.48 -4.94
C LEU A 65 5.14 7.85 -5.61
N LYS A 66 6.22 8.38 -6.20
CA LYS A 66 6.17 9.64 -6.96
C LYS A 66 5.16 9.55 -8.11
N SER A 67 5.20 8.47 -8.91
CA SER A 67 4.24 8.28 -9.99
C SER A 67 2.79 8.24 -9.49
N SER A 68 2.53 7.57 -8.36
CA SER A 68 1.19 7.48 -7.76
C SER A 68 0.68 8.85 -7.28
N LEU A 69 1.57 9.68 -6.73
CA LEU A 69 1.24 11.05 -6.30
C LEU A 69 0.99 11.99 -7.49
N MET A 70 1.74 11.84 -8.59
CA MET A 70 1.49 12.64 -9.79
C MET A 70 0.21 12.24 -10.51
N ALA A 71 -0.15 10.95 -10.50
CA ALA A 71 -1.41 10.47 -11.06
C ALA A 71 -2.66 10.93 -10.27
N SER A 72 -2.48 11.33 -9.01
CA SER A 72 -3.53 11.84 -8.12
C SER A 72 -3.52 13.36 -7.98
N ALA A 73 -2.61 14.07 -8.68
CA ALA A 73 -2.64 15.52 -8.79
C ALA A 73 -3.75 15.95 -9.78
N PRO A 74 -4.57 16.97 -9.44
CA PRO A 74 -5.65 17.46 -10.29
C PRO A 74 -5.17 18.13 -11.58
#